data_AF-A0A7C3FDL9-F1
#
_entry.id   AF-A0A7C3FDL9-F1
#
_cell.length_a   1.000
_cell.length_b   1.000
_cell.length_c   1.000
_cell.angle_alpha   90.00
_cell.angle_beta   90.00
_cell.angle_gamma   90.00
#
_symmetry.space_group_name_H-M   'P 1'
#
loop_
_entity.id
_entity.type
_entity.pdbx_description
1 polymer ?
#
loop_
_entity_poly.entity_id
_entity_poly.type
_entity_poly.pdbx_seq_one_letter_code
_entity_poly.pdbx_strand_id
1 'polypeptide(L)'
;MAEITLISARQRPLRPLVEAALENELRLLEAAIRRTEQRLREFEAKYHLSTEEFICRFENDELEETLELAEWVGEYRLLERLHEKADILREIEFAN
;
A
#
# COMPACT_ATOMS: atom_id res chain seq x y z
N MET A 1 -2.15 -15.63 14.00
CA MET A 1 -0.75 -15.83 13.62
C MET A 1 -0.70 -16.81 12.46
N ALA A 2 -0.04 -16.44 11.37
CA ALA A 2 0.19 -17.32 10.23
C ALA A 2 1.69 -17.64 10.16
N GLU A 3 2.05 -18.90 9.93
CA GLU A 3 3.44 -19.35 9.87
C GLU A 3 3.70 -20.06 8.54
N ILE A 4 4.89 -19.84 7.97
CA ILE A 4 5.36 -20.54 6.79
C ILE A 4 6.77 -21.10 7.01
N THR A 5 7.02 -22.31 6.51
CA THR A 5 8.36 -22.93 6.53
C THR A 5 8.97 -22.91 5.13
N LEU A 6 10.17 -22.35 5.00
CA LEU A 6 10.92 -22.27 3.74
C LEU A 6 12.04 -23.32 3.72
N ILE A 7 12.07 -24.18 2.69
CA ILE A 7 13.03 -25.28 2.57
C ILE A 7 13.76 -25.16 1.22
N SER A 8 15.08 -25.40 1.22
CA SER A 8 15.89 -25.43 0.00
C SER A 8 16.87 -26.60 0.03
N ALA A 9 17.03 -27.29 -1.10
CA ALA A 9 18.02 -28.36 -1.26
C ALA A 9 19.45 -27.82 -1.46
N ARG A 10 19.64 -26.49 -1.52
CA ARG A 10 20.93 -25.85 -1.78
C ARG A 10 21.64 -25.49 -0.47
N GLN A 11 22.97 -25.57 -0.47
CA GLN A 11 23.82 -25.29 0.71
C GLN A 11 23.95 -23.79 1.07
N ARG A 12 23.39 -22.87 0.27
CA ARG A 12 23.46 -21.44 0.56
C ARG A 12 22.51 -21.08 1.70
N PRO A 13 22.88 -20.14 2.59
CA PRO A 13 22.00 -19.73 3.68
C PRO A 13 20.74 -19.08 3.11
N LEU A 14 19.58 -19.66 3.45
CA LEU A 14 18.28 -19.21 2.93
C LEU A 14 17.83 -17.90 3.61
N ARG A 15 18.14 -17.74 4.89
CA ARG A 15 17.70 -16.60 5.71
C ARG A 15 18.16 -15.24 5.13
N PRO A 16 19.44 -14.98 4.84
CA PRO A 16 19.87 -13.69 4.27
C PRO A 16 19.24 -13.39 2.92
N LEU A 17 18.90 -14.41 2.13
CA LEU A 17 18.23 -14.25 0.84
C LEU A 17 16.79 -13.79 1.02
N VAL A 18 16.08 -14.37 2.00
CA VAL A 18 14.69 -14.02 2.31
C VAL A 18 14.64 -12.65 2.98
N GLU A 19 15.51 -12.37 3.94
CA GLU A 19 15.64 -11.04 4.56
C GLU A 19 15.83 -9.94 3.50
N ALA A 20 16.80 -10.10 2.59
CA ALA A 20 17.03 -9.13 1.52
C ALA A 20 15.84 -8.97 0.56
N ALA A 21 15.09 -10.06 0.30
CA ALA A 21 13.90 -9.99 -0.54
C ALA A 21 12.76 -9.21 0.14
N LEU A 22 12.51 -9.46 1.43
CA LEU A 22 11.50 -8.75 2.23
C LEU A 22 11.83 -7.27 2.37
N GLU A 23 13.10 -6.95 2.68
CA GLU A 23 13.57 -5.56 2.75
C GLU A 23 13.39 -4.81 1.42
N ASN A 24 13.73 -5.45 0.29
CA ASN A 24 13.55 -4.83 -1.01
C ASN A 24 12.07 -4.63 -1.36
N GLU A 25 11.20 -5.60 -1.05
CA GLU A 25 9.76 -5.44 -1.27
C GLU A 25 9.18 -4.30 -0.42
N LEU A 26 9.56 -4.22 0.85
CA LEU A 26 9.14 -3.11 1.72
C LEU A 26 9.57 -1.75 1.15
N ARG A 27 10.81 -1.64 0.66
CA ARG A 27 11.31 -0.42 0.00
C ARG A 27 10.50 -0.04 -1.24
N LEU A 28 10.06 -1.02 -2.03
CA LEU A 28 9.22 -0.79 -3.22
C LEU A 28 7.81 -0.33 -2.82
N LEU A 29 7.21 -0.97 -1.81
CA LEU A 29 5.91 -0.57 -1.26
C LEU A 29 5.96 0.86 -0.73
N GLU A 30 6.99 1.23 0.02
CA GLU A 30 7.15 2.59 0.53
C GLU A 30 7.30 3.65 -0.58
N ALA A 31 7.97 3.30 -1.68
CA ALA A 31 8.03 4.18 -2.85
C ALA A 31 6.66 4.34 -3.52
N ALA A 32 5.87 3.26 -3.61
CA ALA A 32 4.51 3.30 -4.15
C ALA A 32 3.56 4.11 -3.26
N ILE A 33 3.65 3.94 -1.92
CA ILE A 33 2.90 4.73 -0.93
C ILE A 33 3.15 6.21 -1.15
N ARG A 34 4.42 6.65 -1.11
CA ARG A 34 4.77 8.07 -1.30
C ARG A 34 4.25 8.66 -2.61
N ARG A 35 4.27 7.88 -3.69
CA ARG A 35 3.74 8.31 -5.00
C ARG A 35 2.21 8.45 -4.97
N THR A 36 1.52 7.48 -4.37
CA THR A 36 0.05 7.46 -4.27
C THR A 36 -0.42 8.61 -3.37
N GLU A 37 0.23 8.84 -2.22
CA GLU A 37 -0.02 10.00 -1.37
C GLU A 37 0.19 11.32 -2.10
N GLN A 38 1.22 11.42 -2.95
CA GLN A 38 1.43 12.62 -3.76
C GLN A 38 0.29 12.85 -4.75
N ARG A 39 -0.21 11.78 -5.37
CA ARG A 39 -1.35 11.84 -6.29
C ARG A 39 -2.63 12.28 -5.57
N LEU A 40 -2.87 11.75 -4.37
CA LEU A 40 -3.98 12.19 -3.53
C LEU A 40 -3.87 13.69 -3.18
N ARG A 41 -2.69 14.17 -2.79
CA ARG A 41 -2.46 15.60 -2.54
C ARG A 41 -2.73 16.48 -3.77
N GLU A 42 -2.48 15.99 -4.98
CA GLU A 42 -2.81 16.70 -6.22
C GLU A 42 -4.33 16.87 -6.39
N PHE A 43 -5.10 15.81 -6.13
CA PHE A 43 -6.56 15.89 -6.13
C PHE A 43 -7.07 16.82 -5.04
N GLU A 44 -6.55 16.70 -3.81
CA GLU A 44 -6.94 17.54 -2.69
C GLU A 44 -6.71 19.03 -2.98
N ALA A 45 -5.57 19.36 -3.59
CA ALA A 45 -5.26 20.71 -4.01
C ALA A 45 -6.17 21.21 -5.14
N LYS A 46 -6.50 20.33 -6.12
CA LYS A 46 -7.35 20.68 -7.27
C LYS A 46 -8.79 20.97 -6.85
N TYR A 47 -9.34 20.15 -5.96
CA TYR A 47 -10.74 20.23 -5.54
C TYR A 47 -10.94 21.01 -4.24
N HIS A 48 -9.85 21.44 -3.58
CA HIS A 48 -9.87 22.09 -2.27
C HIS A 48 -10.66 21.28 -1.22
N LEU A 49 -10.49 19.96 -1.26
CA LEU A 49 -11.23 18.99 -0.46
C LEU A 49 -10.27 17.90 0.02
N SER A 50 -10.30 17.52 1.30
CA SER A 50 -9.47 16.39 1.76
C SER A 50 -9.96 15.09 1.14
N THR A 51 -9.08 14.10 0.99
CA THR A 51 -9.46 12.78 0.47
C THR A 51 -10.52 12.12 1.36
N GLU A 52 -10.41 12.26 2.69
CA GLU A 52 -11.39 11.70 3.64
C GLU A 52 -12.80 12.30 3.44
N GLU A 53 -12.88 13.63 3.32
CA GLU A 53 -14.15 14.31 3.07
C GLU A 53 -14.70 13.96 1.68
N PHE A 54 -13.82 13.89 0.67
CA PHE A 54 -14.18 13.46 -0.67
C PHE A 54 -14.82 12.07 -0.67
N ILE A 55 -14.19 11.07 -0.05
CA ILE A 55 -14.71 9.70 0.03
C ILE A 55 -16.06 9.69 0.73
N CYS A 56 -16.19 10.37 1.87
CA CYS A 56 -17.46 10.46 2.60
C CYS A 56 -18.60 11.01 1.72
N ARG A 57 -18.35 12.09 0.98
CA ARG A 57 -19.37 12.71 0.12
C ARG A 57 -19.65 11.90 -1.14
N PHE A 58 -18.63 11.28 -1.72
CA PHE A 58 -18.77 10.40 -2.88
C PHE A 58 -19.60 9.16 -2.55
N GLU A 59 -19.38 8.54 -1.39
CA GLU A 59 -20.14 7.36 -0.94
C GLU A 59 -21.59 7.68 -0.53
N ASN A 60 -21.89 8.94 -0.21
CA ASN A 60 -23.23 9.42 0.08
C ASN A 60 -23.97 9.95 -1.17
N ASP A 61 -23.47 9.67 -2.38
CA ASP A 61 -24.04 10.12 -3.66
C ASP A 61 -24.19 11.66 -3.77
N GLU A 62 -23.37 12.43 -3.03
CA GLU A 62 -23.44 13.91 -3.05
C GLU A 62 -22.68 14.54 -4.23
N LEU A 63 -21.87 13.75 -4.92
CA LEU A 63 -21.01 14.18 -6.02
C LEU A 63 -21.40 13.42 -7.30
N GLU A 64 -21.49 14.14 -8.42
CA GLU A 64 -21.69 13.51 -9.72
C GLU A 64 -20.45 12.69 -10.09
N GLU A 65 -20.62 11.39 -10.33
CA GLU A 65 -19.53 10.51 -10.70
C GLU A 65 -18.92 10.95 -12.04
N THR A 66 -17.62 11.16 -12.05
CA THR A 66 -16.83 11.38 -13.25
C THR A 66 -15.64 10.44 -13.24
N LEU A 67 -15.03 10.22 -14.42
CA LEU A 67 -13.82 9.41 -14.52
C LEU A 67 -12.72 9.90 -13.56
N GLU A 68 -12.58 11.20 -13.39
CA GLU A 68 -11.57 11.78 -12.50
C GLU A 68 -11.86 11.49 -11.02
N LEU A 69 -13.12 11.55 -10.58
CA LEU A 69 -13.48 11.19 -9.21
C LEU A 69 -13.32 9.68 -8.97
N ALA A 70 -13.65 8.85 -9.98
CA ALA A 70 -13.39 7.42 -9.91
C ALA A 70 -11.90 7.10 -9.80
N GLU A 71 -11.03 7.84 -10.49
CA GLU A 71 -9.57 7.75 -10.32
C GLU A 71 -9.13 8.11 -8.90
N TRP A 72 -9.67 9.18 -8.30
CA TRP A 72 -9.36 9.56 -6.92
C TRP A 72 -9.75 8.47 -5.92
N VAL A 73 -10.94 7.88 -6.05
CA VAL A 73 -11.35 6.70 -5.25
C VAL A 73 -10.37 5.54 -5.45
N GLY A 74 -9.92 5.32 -6.69
CA GLY A 74 -8.93 4.30 -7.03
C GLY A 74 -7.60 4.50 -6.30
N GLU A 75 -7.05 5.71 -6.31
CA GLU A 75 -5.80 6.06 -5.63
C GLU A 75 -5.93 5.91 -4.09
N TYR A 76 -7.07 6.29 -3.52
CA TYR A 76 -7.34 6.12 -2.09
C TYR A 76 -7.30 4.64 -1.70
N ARG A 77 -8.06 3.79 -2.40
CA ARG A 77 -8.10 2.34 -2.16
C ARG A 77 -6.76 1.66 -2.45
N LEU A 78 -6.00 2.18 -3.41
CA LEU A 78 -4.65 1.70 -3.67
C LEU A 78 -3.74 1.98 -2.47
N LEU A 79 -3.80 3.19 -1.90
CA LEU A 79 -3.00 3.58 -0.73
C LEU A 79 -3.29 2.66 0.46
N GLU A 80 -4.56 2.39 0.75
CA GLU A 80 -4.97 1.47 1.84
C GLU A 80 -4.33 0.09 1.67
N ARG A 81 -4.41 -0.49 0.47
CA ARG A 81 -3.83 -1.81 0.17
C ARG A 81 -2.31 -1.82 0.23
N LEU A 82 -1.66 -0.72 -0.12
CA LEU A 82 -0.21 -0.60 -0.03
C LEU A 82 0.24 -0.55 1.43
N HIS A 83 -0.48 0.19 2.28
CA HIS A 83 -0.23 0.20 3.73
C HIS A 83 -0.43 -1.18 4.34
N GLU A 84 -1.56 -1.84 4.08
CA GLU A 84 -1.84 -3.18 4.58
C GLU A 84 -0.70 -4.16 4.26
N LYS A 85 -0.22 -4.18 3.01
CA LYS A 85 0.91 -5.02 2.62
C LYS A 85 2.21 -4.65 3.33
N ALA A 86 2.51 -3.36 3.43
CA ALA A 86 3.73 -2.90 4.09
C ALA A 86 3.73 -3.27 5.57
N ASP A 87 2.58 -3.15 6.25
CA ASP A 87 2.42 -3.48 7.66
C ASP A 87 2.57 -4.98 7.88
N ILE A 88 1.94 -5.81 7.03
CA ILE A 88 2.16 -7.27 7.04
C ILE A 88 3.65 -7.61 6.96
N LEU A 89 4.40 -6.98 6.04
CA LEU A 89 5.83 -7.26 5.89
C LEU A 89 6.66 -6.78 7.09
N ARG A 90 6.30 -5.66 7.72
CA ARG A 90 6.98 -5.14 8.92
C ARG A 90 6.77 -6.03 10.13
N GLU A 91 5.64 -6.71 10.20
CA GLU A 91 5.30 -7.64 11.28
C GLU A 91 5.91 -9.04 11.10
N ILE A 92 6.57 -9.34 9.97
CA ILE A 92 7.24 -10.63 9.78
C ILE A 92 8.42 -10.75 10.72
N GLU A 93 8.41 -11.80 11.52
CA GLU A 93 9.51 -12.20 12.39
C GLU A 93 10.09 -13.54 11.93
N PHE A 94 11.41 -13.68 11.99
CA PHE A 94 12.09 -14.96 11.76
C PHE A 94 12.11 -15.76 13.06
N ALA A 95 11.48 -16.94 13.06
CA ALA A 95 11.54 -17.86 14.19
C ALA A 95 13.00 -18.23 14.53
N ASN A 96 13.30 -18.31 15.83
CA ASN A 96 14.62 -18.65 16.37
C ASN A 96 14.93 -20.16 16.29
#